data_AF-A0A4Q5TDK7-F1
#
_entry.id   AF-A0A4Q5TDK7-F1
#
_cell.length_a   1.000
_cell.length_b   1.000
_cell.length_c   1.000
_cell.angle_alpha   90.00
_cell.angle_beta   90.00
_cell.angle_gamma   90.00
#
_symmetry.space_group_name_H-M   'P 1'
#
loop_
_entity.id
_entity.type
_entity.pdbx_description
1 polymer ?
#
loop_
_entity_poly.entity_id
_entity_poly.type
_entity_poly.pdbx_seq_one_letter_code
_entity_poly.pdbx_strand_id
1 'polypeptide(L)'
;MRCRFARGCYRIKRVAYIQLITLPRKPKPVLLSVIIVSYNVKFFLEQCLCAVLKASQALETEIIVVDNNSADQSREWLEHKFPTVRFLWLKENLGFGAANNIALRESTGAYVLFLNPDTIIAEDTVELCIAEFQKRNNAGALGVRMIDGSGKYLRESKRGFPGAAASFFKMTGFASLFSKSKLFAQYYAGHMDDRQTHEVDVLAGAFMMLTRQAINITKGFDEDFFMYGEDVDLSYRITKAGLKNIYFAGTTIIHFKGESTQKFSPSYNEHFYGAMRLFTEKHFAEKKILLFITGAAIRAGKLMAAAKSSTGPKNEVYEKRYRRNTAIIANQASFDKCLQLVKYAIMPIPICGRIAVDTPEKGKTLGRLDELKKLLNAKAIQQLIFCESDISFKETIRQVEALSPGTYFLFHAAGSESIVGSDHRNTRGLFISKPLNS
;
A
#
# COMPACT_ATOMS: atom_id res chain seq x y z
N MET A 1 35.96 -47.99 80.75
CA MET A 1 34.51 -48.21 80.69
C MET A 1 34.04 -48.04 79.25
N ARG A 2 33.29 -49.02 78.74
CA ARG A 2 32.62 -49.00 77.43
C ARG A 2 31.58 -47.88 77.38
N CYS A 3 31.47 -47.15 76.28
CA CYS A 3 30.23 -47.12 75.48
C CYS A 3 30.37 -46.26 74.20
N ARG A 4 29.75 -46.79 73.14
CA ARG A 4 29.64 -46.29 71.76
C ARG A 4 28.83 -44.98 71.72
N PHE A 5 29.01 -44.14 70.70
CA PHE A 5 27.92 -43.68 69.81
C PHE A 5 28.44 -42.92 68.56
N ALA A 6 27.87 -43.32 67.42
CA ALA A 6 27.67 -42.63 66.14
C ALA A 6 28.84 -42.00 65.35
N ARG A 7 29.22 -42.70 64.25
CA ARG A 7 29.88 -42.12 63.06
C ARG A 7 28.84 -41.33 62.24
N GLY A 8 28.97 -40.00 62.20
CA GLY A 8 28.29 -39.16 61.20
C GLY A 8 29.20 -38.93 60.00
N CYS A 9 28.94 -39.61 58.89
CA CYS A 9 29.66 -39.44 57.63
C CYS A 9 28.95 -38.36 56.80
N TYR A 10 29.39 -37.10 56.89
CA TYR A 10 28.91 -36.04 56.00
C TYR A 10 29.66 -36.14 54.66
N ARG A 11 28.98 -36.70 53.66
CA ARG A 11 29.46 -36.82 52.27
C ARG A 11 29.12 -35.51 51.53
N ILE A 12 30.09 -34.62 51.38
CA ILE A 12 29.94 -33.41 50.57
C ILE A 12 29.83 -33.83 49.10
N LYS A 13 28.62 -33.89 48.56
CA LYS A 13 28.39 -34.02 47.10
C LYS A 13 28.66 -32.66 46.47
N ARG A 14 29.81 -32.49 45.81
CA ARG A 14 29.99 -31.38 44.85
C ARG A 14 29.09 -31.64 43.65
N VAL A 15 27.99 -30.91 43.56
CA VAL A 15 27.20 -30.80 42.32
C VAL A 15 27.88 -29.73 41.48
N ALA A 16 28.54 -30.12 40.40
CA ALA A 16 29.06 -29.18 39.42
C ALA A 16 27.86 -28.57 38.68
N TYR A 17 27.57 -27.30 38.93
CA TYR A 17 26.66 -26.51 38.11
C TYR A 17 27.35 -26.28 36.76
N ILE A 18 26.95 -27.04 35.73
CA ILE A 18 27.26 -26.68 34.35
C ILE A 18 26.33 -25.52 34.00
N GLN A 19 26.85 -24.29 34.11
CA GLN A 19 26.21 -23.12 33.51
C GLN A 19 26.24 -23.33 32.00
N LEU A 20 25.09 -23.64 31.41
CA LEU A 20 24.92 -23.61 29.96
C LEU A 20 25.17 -22.17 29.50
N ILE A 21 26.38 -21.90 29.00
CA ILE A 21 26.70 -20.67 28.30
C ILE A 21 25.90 -20.72 27.00
N THR A 22 24.73 -20.07 26.99
CA THR A 22 24.04 -19.76 25.74
C THR A 22 24.89 -18.74 24.99
N LEU A 23 25.65 -19.20 24.01
CA LEU A 23 26.32 -18.32 23.07
C LEU A 23 25.28 -17.38 22.45
N PRO A 24 25.57 -16.06 22.32
CA PRO A 24 24.65 -15.15 21.65
C PRO A 24 24.39 -15.67 20.24
N ARG A 25 23.12 -15.97 19.93
CA ARG A 25 22.73 -16.34 18.57
C ARG A 25 23.15 -15.19 17.65
N LYS A 26 23.91 -15.50 16.60
CA LYS A 26 24.17 -14.51 15.54
C LYS A 26 22.82 -13.93 15.10
N PRO A 27 22.70 -12.59 14.99
CA PRO A 27 21.46 -11.99 14.52
C PRO A 27 21.14 -12.60 13.15
N LYS A 28 19.90 -13.05 12.97
CA LYS A 28 19.47 -13.58 11.67
C LYS A 28 19.56 -12.44 10.64
N PRO A 29 19.99 -12.74 9.41
CA PRO A 29 20.02 -11.73 8.36
C PRO A 29 18.59 -11.26 8.07
N VAL A 30 18.42 -9.94 7.90
CA VAL A 30 17.14 -9.35 7.49
C VAL A 30 16.79 -9.86 6.10
N LEU A 31 15.60 -10.43 5.96
CA LEU A 31 15.11 -10.94 4.68
C LEU A 31 14.46 -9.82 3.87
N LEU A 32 13.70 -8.94 4.52
CA LEU A 32 12.92 -7.89 3.87
C LEU A 32 13.15 -6.52 4.52
N SER A 33 13.36 -5.51 3.69
CA SER A 33 13.23 -4.11 4.10
C SER A 33 11.99 -3.51 3.46
N VAL A 34 11.04 -3.03 4.27
CA VAL A 34 9.88 -2.29 3.78
C VAL A 34 10.16 -0.80 3.92
N ILE A 35 10.08 -0.07 2.82
CA ILE A 35 10.32 1.38 2.76
C ILE A 35 9.01 2.06 2.37
N ILE A 36 8.58 3.00 3.21
CA ILE A 36 7.34 3.75 3.02
C ILE A 36 7.66 5.24 3.07
N VAL A 37 7.29 5.98 2.02
CA VAL A 37 7.37 7.46 2.01
C VAL A 37 6.00 8.03 2.34
N SER A 38 5.93 8.89 3.35
CA SER A 38 4.69 9.52 3.83
C SER A 38 4.66 11.02 3.58
N TYR A 39 3.48 11.55 3.26
CA TYR A 39 3.23 12.99 3.19
C TYR A 39 1.75 13.29 3.44
N ASN A 40 1.42 13.87 4.61
CA ASN A 40 0.08 14.31 5.03
C ASN A 40 -1.02 13.25 4.96
N VAL A 41 -0.73 12.02 5.39
CA VAL A 41 -1.64 10.86 5.30
C VAL A 41 -1.63 9.98 6.57
N LYS A 42 -1.45 10.57 7.76
CA LYS A 42 -1.24 9.83 9.02
C LYS A 42 -2.15 8.62 9.26
N PHE A 43 -3.45 8.75 9.01
CA PHE A 43 -4.42 7.69 9.28
C PHE A 43 -4.29 6.56 8.26
N PHE A 44 -4.04 6.87 6.99
CA PHE A 44 -3.77 5.84 6.00
C PHE A 44 -2.44 5.13 6.30
N LEU A 45 -1.41 5.89 6.69
CA LEU A 45 -0.13 5.31 7.10
C LEU A 45 -0.27 4.38 8.32
N GLU A 46 -1.07 4.76 9.32
CA GLU A 46 -1.38 3.88 10.47
C GLU A 46 -1.95 2.53 10.00
N GLN A 47 -2.93 2.55 9.11
CA GLN A 47 -3.57 1.33 8.59
C GLN A 47 -2.60 0.50 7.73
N CYS A 48 -1.76 1.17 6.94
CA CYS A 48 -0.70 0.53 6.16
C CYS A 48 0.32 -0.16 7.07
N LEU A 49 0.80 0.50 8.13
CA LEU A 49 1.74 -0.08 9.09
C LEU A 49 1.13 -1.29 9.81
N CYS A 50 -0.14 -1.23 10.21
CA CYS A 50 -0.84 -2.40 10.76
C CYS A 50 -0.86 -3.58 9.77
N ALA A 51 -1.16 -3.33 8.49
CA ALA A 51 -1.17 -4.36 7.45
C ALA A 51 0.22 -4.94 7.18
N VAL A 52 1.24 -4.07 7.08
CA VAL A 52 2.64 -4.49 6.87
C VAL A 52 3.12 -5.36 8.03
N LEU A 53 2.92 -4.93 9.28
CA LEU A 53 3.33 -5.69 10.45
C LEU A 53 2.73 -7.10 10.48
N LYS A 54 1.47 -7.25 10.05
CA LYS A 54 0.82 -8.57 9.92
C LYS A 54 1.39 -9.38 8.76
N ALA A 55 1.62 -8.75 7.61
CA ALA A 55 2.18 -9.40 6.44
C ALA A 55 3.65 -9.81 6.59
N SER A 56 4.35 -9.29 7.60
CA SER A 56 5.76 -9.57 7.86
C SER A 56 6.02 -10.42 9.11
N GLN A 57 4.99 -10.92 9.81
CA GLN A 57 5.17 -11.60 11.11
C GLN A 57 6.10 -12.82 11.08
N ALA A 58 6.11 -13.56 9.97
CA ALA A 58 6.92 -14.76 9.80
C ALA A 58 8.34 -14.47 9.25
N LEU A 59 8.67 -13.20 8.98
CA LEU A 59 9.88 -12.80 8.27
C LEU A 59 10.73 -11.87 9.11
N GLU A 60 12.05 -12.08 9.09
CA GLU A 60 13.00 -11.11 9.66
C GLU A 60 12.94 -9.84 8.80
N THR A 61 12.26 -8.81 9.31
CA THR A 61 11.86 -7.63 8.53
C THR A 61 12.24 -6.36 9.28
N GLU A 62 12.75 -5.38 8.53
CA GLU A 62 12.84 -4.00 8.99
C GLU A 62 11.83 -3.13 8.24
N ILE A 63 11.24 -2.16 8.93
CA ILE A 63 10.28 -1.21 8.36
C ILE A 63 10.83 0.18 8.59
N ILE A 64 11.03 0.92 7.50
CA ILE A 64 11.58 2.28 7.51
C ILE A 64 10.56 3.21 6.87
N VAL A 65 10.07 4.17 7.65
CA VAL A 65 9.15 5.22 7.19
C VAL A 65 9.93 6.51 7.03
N VAL A 66 9.87 7.12 5.85
CA VAL A 66 10.40 8.46 5.60
C VAL A 66 9.26 9.43 5.47
N ASP A 67 9.16 10.38 6.39
CA ASP A 67 8.16 11.43 6.33
C ASP A 67 8.73 12.66 5.62
N ASN A 68 8.07 13.07 4.53
CA ASN A 68 8.46 14.18 3.67
C ASN A 68 7.97 15.53 4.21
N ASN A 69 8.19 15.79 5.51
CA ASN A 69 7.77 17.01 6.19
C ASN A 69 6.24 17.21 6.23
N SER A 70 5.53 16.23 6.78
CA SER A 70 4.08 16.28 7.00
C SER A 70 3.71 17.31 8.08
N ALA A 71 2.59 17.99 7.88
CA ALA A 71 2.02 18.98 8.81
C ALA A 71 0.76 18.46 9.53
N ASP A 72 0.50 17.16 9.47
CA ASP A 72 -0.73 16.53 9.95
C ASP A 72 -0.60 15.89 11.34
N GLN A 73 0.50 16.12 12.06
CA GLN A 73 0.80 15.49 13.36
C GLN A 73 1.05 13.98 13.25
N SER A 74 1.56 13.53 12.10
CA SER A 74 1.99 12.13 11.89
C SER A 74 2.99 11.67 12.95
N ARG A 75 3.94 12.53 13.34
CA ARG A 75 5.01 12.18 14.26
C ARG A 75 4.48 11.79 15.64
N GLU A 76 3.72 12.68 16.26
CA GLU A 76 3.13 12.49 17.58
C GLU A 76 2.17 11.30 17.60
N TRP A 77 1.45 11.07 16.50
CA TRP A 77 0.48 9.99 16.37
C TRP A 77 1.14 8.61 16.22
N LEU A 78 2.24 8.50 15.46
CA LEU A 78 2.76 7.22 14.99
C LEU A 78 3.99 6.71 15.75
N GLU A 79 4.90 7.58 16.20
CA GLU A 79 6.17 7.14 16.81
C GLU A 79 5.93 6.25 18.03
N HIS A 80 4.95 6.60 18.88
CA HIS A 80 4.62 5.82 20.08
C HIS A 80 3.85 4.54 19.78
N LYS A 81 3.03 4.54 18.71
CA LYS A 81 2.20 3.37 18.34
C LYS A 81 3.01 2.28 17.66
N PHE A 82 4.11 2.64 16.99
CA PHE A 82 4.92 1.73 16.20
C PHE A 82 6.40 1.76 16.62
N PRO A 83 6.75 1.36 17.86
CA PRO A 83 8.11 1.48 18.39
C PRO A 83 9.14 0.60 17.66
N THR A 84 8.69 -0.42 16.92
CA THR A 84 9.54 -1.29 16.09
C THR A 84 9.78 -0.75 14.68
N VAL A 85 9.10 0.32 14.29
CA VAL A 85 9.25 0.99 12.99
C VAL A 85 10.28 2.10 13.13
N ARG A 86 11.22 2.17 12.18
CA ARG A 86 12.19 3.26 12.12
C ARG A 86 11.59 4.43 11.36
N PHE A 87 11.47 5.58 12.01
CA PHE A 87 10.99 6.81 11.37
C PHE A 87 12.14 7.77 11.05
N LEU A 88 12.12 8.32 9.84
CA LEU A 88 13.01 9.38 9.36
C LEU A 88 12.15 10.62 9.04
N TRP A 89 12.16 11.62 9.92
CA TRP A 89 11.39 12.86 9.75
C TRP A 89 12.23 13.91 9.03
N LEU A 90 11.93 14.15 7.75
CA LEU A 90 12.64 15.14 6.96
C LEU A 90 12.14 16.55 7.25
N LYS A 91 13.02 17.53 7.03
CA LYS A 91 12.71 18.96 7.24
C LYS A 91 12.04 19.61 6.02
N GLU A 92 12.05 18.92 4.89
CA GLU A 92 11.46 19.38 3.63
C GLU A 92 10.96 18.20 2.81
N ASN A 93 10.12 18.47 1.81
CA ASN A 93 9.61 17.45 0.91
C ASN A 93 10.58 17.30 -0.28
N LEU A 94 11.35 16.21 -0.29
CA LEU A 94 12.35 15.92 -1.32
C LEU A 94 11.77 15.20 -2.55
N GLY A 95 10.46 14.94 -2.58
CA GLY A 95 9.82 14.10 -3.60
C GLY A 95 9.88 12.62 -3.25
N PHE A 96 9.32 11.77 -4.12
CA PHE A 96 9.15 10.34 -3.84
C PHE A 96 10.47 9.57 -3.98
N GLY A 97 11.21 9.77 -5.08
CA GLY A 97 12.44 9.02 -5.37
C GLY A 97 13.54 9.27 -4.34
N ALA A 98 13.86 10.55 -4.08
CA ALA A 98 14.90 10.95 -3.13
C ALA A 98 14.59 10.49 -1.69
N ALA A 99 13.33 10.59 -1.25
CA ALA A 99 12.91 10.14 0.07
C ALA A 99 13.06 8.61 0.23
N ASN A 100 12.64 7.83 -0.77
CA ASN A 100 12.85 6.38 -0.77
C ASN A 100 14.34 6.02 -0.71
N ASN A 101 15.19 6.75 -1.46
CA ASN A 101 16.63 6.51 -1.47
C ASN A 101 17.30 6.78 -0.11
N ILE A 102 16.79 7.74 0.69
CA ILE A 102 17.27 7.97 2.06
C ILE A 102 17.11 6.70 2.90
N ALA A 103 15.91 6.12 2.94
CA ALA A 103 15.68 4.86 3.65
C ALA A 103 16.42 3.67 3.02
N LEU A 104 16.54 3.64 1.69
CA LEU A 104 17.23 2.57 0.98
C LEU A 104 18.68 2.43 1.41
N ARG A 105 19.37 3.56 1.64
CA ARG A 105 20.77 3.58 2.12
C ARG A 105 20.93 2.94 3.50
N GLU A 106 19.87 2.93 4.30
CA GLU A 106 19.86 2.33 5.63
C GLU A 106 19.36 0.88 5.63
N SER A 107 18.78 0.43 4.53
CA SER A 107 18.19 -0.90 4.38
C SER A 107 19.22 -2.01 4.16
N THR A 108 18.98 -3.17 4.74
CA THR A 108 19.89 -4.33 4.74
C THR A 108 19.25 -5.63 4.21
N GLY A 109 17.93 -5.66 4.01
CA GLY A 109 17.17 -6.83 3.61
C GLY A 109 17.59 -7.44 2.26
N ALA A 110 17.45 -8.76 2.10
CA ALA A 110 17.69 -9.43 0.81
C ALA A 110 16.70 -8.98 -0.29
N TYR A 111 15.50 -8.56 0.11
CA TYR A 111 14.49 -7.90 -0.73
C TYR A 111 14.17 -6.52 -0.16
N VAL A 112 13.85 -5.58 -1.05
CA VAL A 112 13.40 -4.24 -0.68
C VAL A 112 12.01 -4.01 -1.26
N LEU A 113 11.02 -3.73 -0.43
CA LEU A 113 9.67 -3.36 -0.86
C LEU A 113 9.48 -1.85 -0.71
N PHE A 114 9.36 -1.14 -1.83
CA PHE A 114 8.81 0.21 -1.84
C PHE A 114 7.29 0.11 -1.81
N LEU A 115 6.68 0.73 -0.80
CA LEU A 115 5.24 0.65 -0.55
C LEU A 115 4.67 2.04 -0.29
N ASN A 116 3.54 2.33 -0.92
CA ASN A 116 2.81 3.56 -0.64
C ASN A 116 2.12 3.52 0.74
N PRO A 117 2.01 4.68 1.42
CA PRO A 117 1.44 4.77 2.76
C PRO A 117 -0.08 4.56 2.79
N ASP A 118 -0.75 4.62 1.64
CA ASP A 118 -2.18 4.44 1.46
C ASP A 118 -2.52 3.08 0.86
N THR A 119 -1.93 2.03 1.43
CA THR A 119 -2.14 0.64 1.00
C THR A 119 -2.62 -0.26 2.14
N ILE A 120 -3.37 -1.31 1.77
CA ILE A 120 -3.69 -2.44 2.64
C ILE A 120 -3.28 -3.71 1.90
N ILE A 121 -2.42 -4.51 2.53
CA ILE A 121 -1.89 -5.75 1.98
C ILE A 121 -2.38 -6.95 2.80
N ALA A 122 -2.59 -8.09 2.14
CA ALA A 122 -2.98 -9.34 2.81
C ALA A 122 -1.79 -9.93 3.57
N GLU A 123 -2.07 -10.71 4.62
CA GLU A 123 -1.09 -11.32 5.51
C GLU A 123 -0.05 -12.19 4.78
N ASP A 124 -0.43 -12.85 3.70
CA ASP A 124 0.44 -13.72 2.90
C ASP A 124 1.07 -13.02 1.68
N THR A 125 0.81 -11.72 1.49
CA THR A 125 1.22 -10.96 0.28
C THR A 125 2.71 -11.04 0.04
N VAL A 126 3.50 -10.78 1.08
CA VAL A 126 4.96 -10.70 1.00
C VAL A 126 5.56 -12.08 0.74
N GLU A 127 5.10 -13.11 1.44
CA GLU A 127 5.56 -14.48 1.25
C GLU A 127 5.29 -14.98 -0.18
N LEU A 128 4.09 -14.71 -0.71
CA LEU A 128 3.74 -15.04 -2.08
C LEU A 128 4.63 -14.32 -3.10
N CYS A 129 4.98 -13.05 -2.86
CA CYS A 129 5.89 -12.30 -3.72
C CYS A 129 7.32 -12.87 -3.70
N ILE A 130 7.85 -13.21 -2.52
CA ILE A 130 9.18 -13.82 -2.38
C ILE A 130 9.20 -15.20 -3.04
N ALA A 131 8.17 -16.01 -2.85
CA ALA A 131 8.04 -17.30 -3.51
C ALA A 131 7.99 -17.17 -5.05
N GLU A 132 7.37 -16.11 -5.57
CA GLU A 132 7.37 -15.84 -7.02
C GLU A 132 8.75 -15.45 -7.55
N PHE A 133 9.53 -14.66 -6.80
CA PHE A 133 10.93 -14.39 -7.15
C PHE A 133 11.75 -15.67 -7.29
N GLN A 134 11.60 -16.59 -6.35
CA GLN A 134 12.37 -17.84 -6.31
C GLN A 134 12.08 -18.77 -7.49
N LYS A 135 10.92 -18.63 -8.14
CA LYS A 135 10.56 -19.42 -9.34
C LYS A 135 11.17 -18.86 -10.63
N ARG A 136 11.72 -17.65 -10.62
CA ARG A 136 12.08 -16.92 -11.83
C ARG A 136 13.56 -16.58 -11.87
N ASN A 137 14.21 -17.01 -12.95
CA ASN A 137 15.54 -16.53 -13.27
C ASN A 137 15.47 -15.06 -13.70
N ASN A 138 16.43 -14.26 -13.22
CA ASN A 138 16.61 -12.84 -13.58
C ASN A 138 15.44 -11.90 -13.23
N ALA A 139 14.58 -12.26 -12.27
CA ALA A 139 13.58 -11.32 -11.76
C ALA A 139 14.26 -10.20 -10.96
N GLY A 140 14.14 -8.96 -11.45
CA GLY A 140 14.71 -7.78 -10.80
C GLY A 140 13.72 -7.09 -9.88
N ALA A 141 12.49 -6.92 -10.34
CA ALA A 141 11.40 -6.33 -9.56
C ALA A 141 10.07 -7.06 -9.77
N LEU A 142 9.18 -6.90 -8.80
CA LEU A 142 7.84 -7.45 -8.77
C LEU A 142 6.86 -6.39 -8.26
N GLY A 143 5.78 -6.19 -8.99
CA GLY A 143 4.60 -5.45 -8.53
C GLY A 143 3.38 -6.36 -8.56
N VAL A 144 2.31 -5.97 -7.87
CA VAL A 144 1.14 -6.82 -7.67
C VAL A 144 -0.12 -6.24 -8.30
N ARG A 145 -1.16 -7.07 -8.39
CA ARG A 145 -2.50 -6.61 -8.71
C ARG A 145 -3.01 -5.66 -7.64
N MET A 146 -3.51 -4.50 -8.04
CA MET A 146 -4.06 -3.50 -7.13
C MET A 146 -5.51 -3.19 -7.50
N ILE A 147 -6.31 -2.96 -6.47
CA ILE A 147 -7.65 -2.38 -6.56
C ILE A 147 -7.69 -1.08 -5.76
N ASP A 148 -8.61 -0.17 -6.09
CA ASP A 148 -8.84 1.01 -5.25
C ASP A 148 -9.72 0.70 -4.03
N GLY A 149 -9.95 1.69 -3.17
CA GLY A 149 -10.81 1.55 -1.99
C GLY A 149 -12.28 1.22 -2.28
N SER A 150 -12.69 1.21 -3.55
CA SER A 150 -14.02 0.76 -4.01
C SER A 150 -14.00 -0.65 -4.62
N GLY A 151 -12.84 -1.31 -4.65
CA GLY A 151 -12.63 -2.63 -5.23
C GLY A 151 -12.40 -2.64 -6.74
N LYS A 152 -12.24 -1.48 -7.37
CA LYS A 152 -12.02 -1.39 -8.82
C LYS A 152 -10.55 -1.59 -9.16
N TYR A 153 -10.27 -2.44 -10.16
CA TYR A 153 -8.90 -2.68 -10.64
C TYR A 153 -8.19 -1.39 -11.09
N LEU A 154 -6.95 -1.25 -10.63
CA LEU A 154 -6.05 -0.16 -10.97
C LEU A 154 -5.15 -0.55 -12.15
N ARG A 155 -5.40 0.06 -13.31
CA ARG A 155 -4.65 -0.24 -14.55
C ARG A 155 -3.16 0.04 -14.42
N GLU A 156 -2.76 0.94 -13.53
CA GLU A 156 -1.36 1.23 -13.22
C GLU A 156 -0.59 0.06 -12.60
N SER A 157 -1.26 -1.00 -12.13
CA SER A 157 -0.58 -2.22 -11.68
C SER A 157 0.37 -2.82 -12.70
N LYS A 158 0.13 -2.57 -14.00
CA LYS A 158 1.04 -2.91 -15.08
C LYS A 158 1.00 -1.86 -16.19
N ARG A 159 2.17 -1.45 -16.67
CA ARG A 159 2.27 -0.46 -17.74
C ARG A 159 3.29 -0.87 -18.79
N GLY A 160 3.11 -0.34 -19.98
CA GLY A 160 4.11 -0.30 -21.04
C GLY A 160 4.99 0.93 -20.92
N PHE A 161 6.17 0.94 -21.54
CA PHE A 161 6.99 2.16 -21.62
C PHE A 161 6.24 3.30 -22.34
N PRO A 162 6.44 4.57 -21.94
CA PRO A 162 5.80 5.72 -22.58
C PRO A 162 6.45 6.10 -23.92
N GLY A 163 6.61 5.14 -24.84
CA GLY A 163 7.11 5.40 -26.20
C GLY A 163 6.17 6.29 -27.04
N ALA A 164 6.64 6.77 -28.20
CA ALA A 164 5.87 7.70 -29.06
C ALA A 164 4.43 7.24 -29.30
N ALA A 165 4.24 5.99 -29.77
CA ALA A 165 2.93 5.45 -30.09
C ALA A 165 2.04 5.31 -28.84
N ALA A 166 2.58 4.75 -27.75
CA ALA A 166 1.86 4.59 -26.49
C ALA A 166 1.41 5.95 -25.92
N SER A 167 2.28 6.95 -25.96
CA SER A 167 2.00 8.32 -25.54
C SER A 167 0.94 8.97 -26.44
N PHE A 168 1.08 8.86 -27.76
CA PHE A 168 0.11 9.38 -28.74
C PHE A 168 -1.29 8.79 -28.55
N PHE A 169 -1.43 7.46 -28.46
CA PHE A 169 -2.73 6.81 -28.29
C PHE A 169 -3.37 7.10 -26.93
N LYS A 170 -2.56 7.22 -25.87
CA LYS A 170 -3.07 7.62 -24.55
C LYS A 170 -3.67 9.02 -24.59
N MET A 171 -3.00 9.93 -25.28
CA MET A 171 -3.35 11.35 -25.33
C MET A 171 -4.55 11.67 -26.19
N THR A 172 -4.64 11.04 -27.34
CA THR A 172 -5.79 11.14 -28.26
C THR A 172 -7.04 10.45 -27.74
N GLY A 173 -6.93 9.66 -26.66
CA GLY A 173 -8.04 8.88 -26.10
C GLY A 173 -8.27 7.53 -26.80
N PHE A 174 -7.56 7.24 -27.89
CA PHE A 174 -7.64 5.95 -28.59
C PHE A 174 -7.33 4.76 -27.68
N ALA A 175 -6.40 4.91 -26.73
CA ALA A 175 -6.11 3.89 -25.72
C ALA A 175 -7.30 3.56 -24.80
N SER A 176 -8.27 4.47 -24.66
CA SER A 176 -9.50 4.24 -23.90
C SER A 176 -10.56 3.55 -24.75
N LEU A 177 -10.70 3.96 -26.02
CA LEU A 177 -11.64 3.36 -26.97
C LEU A 177 -11.29 1.89 -27.26
N PHE A 178 -10.00 1.59 -27.41
CA PHE A 178 -9.50 0.25 -27.73
C PHE A 178 -8.69 -0.32 -26.57
N SER A 179 -9.30 -0.36 -25.39
CA SER A 179 -8.62 -0.65 -24.11
C SER A 179 -7.99 -2.04 -23.99
N LYS A 180 -8.36 -3.00 -24.84
CA LYS A 180 -7.76 -4.36 -24.90
C LYS A 180 -6.80 -4.57 -26.07
N SER A 181 -6.60 -3.57 -26.93
CA SER A 181 -5.73 -3.71 -28.10
C SER A 181 -4.26 -3.68 -27.71
N LYS A 182 -3.47 -4.63 -28.23
CA LYS A 182 -2.01 -4.62 -28.09
C LYS A 182 -1.38 -3.38 -28.71
N LEU A 183 -1.98 -2.81 -29.76
CA LEU A 183 -1.49 -1.61 -30.44
C LEU A 183 -1.89 -0.33 -29.70
N PHE A 184 -3.15 -0.19 -29.32
CA PHE A 184 -3.67 1.08 -28.79
C PHE A 184 -3.56 1.20 -27.27
N ALA A 185 -3.61 0.08 -26.53
CA ALA A 185 -3.57 0.07 -25.07
C ALA A 185 -2.19 -0.27 -24.49
N GLN A 186 -1.11 0.00 -25.24
CA GLN A 186 0.28 -0.28 -24.85
C GLN A 186 0.62 0.27 -23.47
N TYR A 187 0.30 1.55 -23.20
CA TYR A 187 0.68 2.20 -21.96
C TYR A 187 0.13 1.50 -20.69
N TYR A 188 -1.09 0.97 -20.74
CA TYR A 188 -1.70 0.26 -19.61
C TYR A 188 -1.68 -1.26 -19.77
N ALA A 189 -0.92 -1.76 -20.75
CA ALA A 189 -0.84 -3.18 -21.10
C ALA A 189 -2.23 -3.86 -21.14
N GLY A 190 -3.25 -3.19 -21.67
CA GLY A 190 -4.64 -3.62 -21.49
C GLY A 190 -5.03 -4.91 -22.23
N HIS A 191 -4.14 -5.41 -23.09
CA HIS A 191 -4.24 -6.70 -23.76
C HIS A 191 -3.81 -7.87 -22.86
N MET A 192 -3.15 -7.60 -21.73
CA MET A 192 -2.74 -8.59 -20.74
C MET A 192 -3.81 -8.70 -19.65
N ASP A 193 -4.27 -9.93 -19.38
CA ASP A 193 -5.22 -10.22 -18.30
C ASP A 193 -4.67 -9.74 -16.94
N ASP A 194 -5.49 -9.09 -16.12
CA ASP A 194 -5.14 -8.71 -14.74
C ASP A 194 -5.13 -9.87 -13.76
N ARG A 195 -5.70 -11.01 -14.11
CA ARG A 195 -5.69 -12.20 -13.24
C ARG A 195 -4.58 -13.19 -13.58
N GLN A 196 -3.63 -12.79 -14.41
CA GLN A 196 -2.48 -13.60 -14.80
C GLN A 196 -1.17 -12.86 -14.56
N THR A 197 -0.14 -13.62 -14.20
CA THR A 197 1.21 -13.08 -13.99
C THR A 197 1.89 -12.84 -15.33
N HIS A 198 2.47 -11.65 -15.52
CA HIS A 198 3.09 -11.22 -16.77
C HIS A 198 4.46 -10.61 -16.54
N GLU A 199 5.35 -10.75 -17.52
CA GLU A 199 6.49 -9.83 -17.66
C GLU A 199 5.97 -8.52 -18.26
N VAL A 200 6.34 -7.39 -17.66
CA VAL A 200 5.83 -6.07 -18.05
C VAL A 200 6.96 -5.07 -18.18
N ASP A 201 6.73 -3.95 -18.86
CA ASP A 201 7.78 -2.93 -19.02
C ASP A 201 7.96 -2.12 -17.75
N VAL A 202 6.85 -1.73 -17.13
CA VAL A 202 6.82 -0.74 -16.04
C VAL A 202 5.89 -1.22 -14.93
N LEU A 203 6.42 -1.20 -13.71
CA LEU A 203 5.66 -1.39 -12.47
C LEU A 203 5.32 -0.03 -11.84
N ALA A 204 4.34 -0.01 -10.94
CA ALA A 204 4.01 1.19 -10.18
C ALA A 204 4.80 1.22 -8.86
N GLY A 205 5.31 2.40 -8.48
CA GLY A 205 5.98 2.60 -7.19
C GLY A 205 5.09 2.35 -5.96
N ALA A 206 3.77 2.19 -6.15
CA ALA A 206 2.81 1.94 -5.08
C ALA A 206 3.01 0.60 -4.36
N PHE A 207 3.48 -0.41 -5.08
CA PHE A 207 3.97 -1.68 -4.54
C PHE A 207 5.02 -2.19 -5.52
N MET A 208 6.29 -2.04 -5.17
CA MET A 208 7.40 -2.43 -6.01
C MET A 208 8.48 -3.10 -5.14
N MET A 209 8.51 -4.43 -5.17
CA MET A 209 9.51 -5.23 -4.49
C MET A 209 10.69 -5.49 -5.43
N LEU A 210 11.92 -5.25 -4.97
CA LEU A 210 13.15 -5.47 -5.72
C LEU A 210 14.03 -6.50 -5.02
N THR A 211 14.79 -7.25 -5.82
CA THR A 211 15.91 -8.04 -5.30
C THR A 211 17.07 -7.12 -4.93
N ARG A 212 17.88 -7.51 -3.94
CA ARG A 212 19.12 -6.79 -3.62
C ARG A 212 20.07 -6.68 -4.82
N GLN A 213 20.07 -7.65 -5.72
CA GLN A 213 20.81 -7.58 -6.98
C GLN A 213 20.36 -6.40 -7.85
N ALA A 214 19.05 -6.24 -8.06
CA ALA A 214 18.51 -5.12 -8.83
C ALA A 214 18.87 -3.77 -8.18
N ILE A 215 18.76 -3.67 -6.85
CA ILE A 215 19.16 -2.47 -6.10
C ILE A 215 20.65 -2.17 -6.27
N ASN A 216 21.52 -3.16 -6.20
CA ASN A 216 22.97 -2.95 -6.31
C ASN A 216 23.38 -2.42 -7.68
N ILE A 217 22.68 -2.80 -8.75
CA ILE A 217 22.93 -2.32 -10.12
C ILE A 217 22.30 -0.95 -10.35
N THR A 218 21.04 -0.78 -9.94
CA THR A 218 20.25 0.42 -10.25
C THR A 218 20.45 1.56 -9.26
N LYS A 219 20.92 1.29 -8.04
CA LYS A 219 21.07 2.26 -6.95
C LYS A 219 19.78 2.96 -6.52
N GLY A 220 18.63 2.32 -6.74
CA GLY A 220 17.32 2.87 -6.36
C GLY A 220 16.77 3.85 -7.40
N PHE A 221 15.97 4.81 -6.94
CA PHE A 221 15.32 5.79 -7.80
C PHE A 221 16.30 6.85 -8.29
N ASP A 222 16.01 7.43 -9.46
CA ASP A 222 16.72 8.59 -9.96
C ASP A 222 16.13 9.85 -9.31
N GLU A 223 16.95 10.55 -8.54
CA GLU A 223 16.53 11.67 -7.68
C GLU A 223 16.17 12.95 -8.46
N ASP A 224 16.47 13.01 -9.76
CA ASP A 224 16.04 14.14 -10.61
C ASP A 224 14.51 14.09 -10.86
N PHE A 225 13.87 12.93 -10.63
CA PHE A 225 12.43 12.80 -10.67
C PHE A 225 11.83 13.12 -9.30
N PHE A 226 11.23 14.30 -9.18
CA PHE A 226 10.48 14.65 -7.98
C PHE A 226 9.29 13.70 -7.74
N MET A 227 8.49 13.40 -8.77
CA MET A 227 7.34 12.46 -8.71
C MET A 227 6.82 12.05 -10.11
N TYR A 228 6.16 10.88 -10.22
CA TYR A 228 5.43 10.33 -11.38
C TYR A 228 6.24 9.81 -12.58
N GLY A 229 7.57 9.74 -12.47
CA GLY A 229 8.43 9.17 -13.53
C GLY A 229 9.56 8.30 -13.01
N GLU A 230 9.87 8.40 -11.73
CA GLU A 230 10.89 7.61 -11.04
C GLU A 230 10.63 6.10 -11.14
N ASP A 231 9.37 5.66 -11.11
CA ASP A 231 9.01 4.25 -11.24
C ASP A 231 9.17 3.72 -12.68
N VAL A 232 8.88 4.57 -13.68
CA VAL A 232 9.13 4.31 -15.11
C VAL A 232 10.63 4.20 -15.37
N ASP A 233 11.39 5.16 -14.85
CA ASP A 233 12.85 5.21 -14.96
C ASP A 233 13.51 3.99 -14.32
N LEU A 234 13.15 3.67 -13.07
CA LEU A 234 13.69 2.50 -12.37
C LEU A 234 13.35 1.21 -13.11
N SER A 235 12.09 1.03 -13.54
CA SER A 235 11.69 -0.14 -14.33
C SER A 235 12.50 -0.27 -15.63
N TYR A 236 12.77 0.86 -16.31
CA TYR A 236 13.58 0.88 -17.52
C TYR A 236 15.05 0.50 -17.24
N ARG A 237 15.65 1.04 -16.17
CA ARG A 237 17.02 0.72 -15.77
C ARG A 237 17.18 -0.74 -15.32
N ILE A 238 16.17 -1.33 -14.69
CA ILE A 238 16.13 -2.78 -14.39
C ILE A 238 16.18 -3.59 -15.70
N THR A 239 15.34 -3.26 -16.68
CA THR A 239 15.34 -3.92 -17.99
C THR A 239 16.69 -3.76 -18.70
N LYS A 240 17.31 -2.58 -18.63
CA LYS A 240 18.65 -2.32 -19.20
C LYS A 240 19.76 -3.11 -18.51
N ALA A 241 19.59 -3.46 -17.24
CA ALA A 241 20.49 -4.34 -16.51
C ALA A 241 20.31 -5.84 -16.88
N GLY A 242 19.43 -6.18 -17.83
CA GLY A 242 19.15 -7.56 -18.22
C GLY A 242 18.23 -8.31 -17.23
N LEU A 243 17.63 -7.58 -16.29
CA LEU A 243 16.68 -8.09 -15.31
C LEU A 243 15.25 -7.84 -15.77
N LYS A 244 14.29 -8.55 -15.17
CA LYS A 244 12.87 -8.53 -15.56
C LYS A 244 12.00 -7.84 -14.51
N ASN A 245 11.01 -7.10 -14.98
CA ASN A 245 9.90 -6.58 -14.16
C ASN A 245 8.70 -7.53 -14.27
N ILE A 246 8.21 -8.00 -13.12
CA ILE A 246 7.15 -9.00 -13.04
C ILE A 246 5.89 -8.38 -12.45
N TYR A 247 4.79 -8.43 -13.20
CA TYR A 247 3.45 -8.21 -12.66
C TYR A 247 2.91 -9.53 -12.11
N PHE A 248 2.72 -9.62 -10.80
CA PHE A 248 2.25 -10.82 -10.11
C PHE A 248 0.77 -10.71 -9.73
N ALA A 249 -0.05 -11.61 -10.26
CA ALA A 249 -1.49 -11.64 -10.01
C ALA A 249 -1.91 -12.60 -8.88
N GLY A 250 -0.96 -13.31 -8.25
CA GLY A 250 -1.25 -14.29 -7.19
C GLY A 250 -1.66 -13.68 -5.85
N THR A 251 -1.54 -12.36 -5.69
CA THR A 251 -2.10 -11.60 -4.57
C THR A 251 -2.67 -10.27 -5.08
N THR A 252 -3.64 -9.72 -4.35
CA THR A 252 -4.23 -8.40 -4.62
C THR A 252 -4.09 -7.52 -3.38
N ILE A 253 -3.79 -6.23 -3.58
CA ILE A 253 -3.76 -5.23 -2.50
C ILE A 253 -4.78 -4.12 -2.78
N ILE A 254 -5.17 -3.39 -1.75
CA ILE A 254 -5.91 -2.13 -1.89
C ILE A 254 -4.91 -0.98 -1.89
N HIS A 255 -5.05 -0.06 -2.85
CA HIS A 255 -4.31 1.20 -2.90
C HIS A 255 -5.30 2.34 -3.13
N PHE A 256 -5.50 3.19 -2.11
CA PHE A 256 -6.58 4.19 -2.12
C PHE A 256 -6.38 5.27 -3.19
N LYS A 257 -5.14 5.64 -3.45
CA LYS A 257 -4.67 6.54 -4.51
C LYS A 257 -5.22 7.97 -4.41
N GLY A 258 -4.28 8.92 -4.38
CA GLY A 258 -4.58 10.36 -4.43
C GLY A 258 -4.78 11.00 -3.06
N GLU A 259 -4.38 10.30 -1.99
CA GLU A 259 -4.45 10.80 -0.62
C GLU A 259 -3.41 11.91 -0.37
N SER A 260 -2.16 11.71 -0.82
CA SER A 260 -1.08 12.70 -0.71
C SER A 260 -1.01 13.71 -1.86
N THR A 261 -1.73 13.50 -2.98
CA THR A 261 -1.75 14.47 -4.10
C THR A 261 -3.11 14.52 -4.80
N GLN A 262 -3.62 15.74 -4.98
CA GLN A 262 -4.83 15.98 -5.77
C GLN A 262 -4.50 15.97 -7.27
N LYS A 263 -5.12 15.05 -8.01
CA LYS A 263 -5.01 15.01 -9.47
C LYS A 263 -5.54 16.29 -10.11
N PHE A 264 -4.91 16.68 -11.22
CA PHE A 264 -5.24 17.86 -12.00
C PHE A 264 -4.96 19.21 -11.33
N SER A 265 -4.30 19.23 -10.17
CA SER A 265 -3.68 20.48 -9.70
C SER A 265 -2.63 20.96 -10.72
N PRO A 266 -2.36 22.27 -10.80
CA PRO A 266 -1.27 22.79 -11.63
C PRO A 266 0.06 22.08 -11.35
N SER A 267 0.36 21.85 -10.06
CA SER A 267 1.56 21.12 -9.62
C SER A 267 1.58 19.65 -10.08
N TYR A 268 0.44 18.94 -10.06
CA TYR A 268 0.35 17.57 -10.57
C TYR A 268 0.68 17.51 -12.06
N ASN A 269 0.08 18.40 -12.85
CA ASN A 269 0.30 18.42 -14.30
C ASN A 269 1.75 18.78 -14.62
N GLU A 270 2.33 19.74 -13.91
CA GLU A 270 3.73 20.12 -14.06
C GLU A 270 4.68 18.96 -13.77
N HIS A 271 4.54 18.30 -12.60
CA HIS A 271 5.37 17.16 -12.24
C HIS A 271 5.20 15.99 -13.21
N PHE A 272 3.95 15.62 -13.54
CA PHE A 272 3.68 14.49 -14.43
C PHE A 272 4.27 14.70 -15.83
N TYR A 273 4.01 15.85 -16.45
CA TYR A 273 4.53 16.11 -17.79
C TYR A 273 6.03 16.42 -17.80
N GLY A 274 6.55 17.07 -16.75
CA GLY A 274 7.98 17.29 -16.55
C GLY A 274 8.74 15.98 -16.44
N ALA A 275 8.23 15.03 -15.67
CA ALA A 275 8.79 13.70 -15.54
C ALA A 275 8.82 12.94 -16.88
N MET A 276 7.75 12.97 -17.68
CA MET A 276 7.75 12.30 -18.99
C MET A 276 8.75 12.93 -19.97
N ARG A 277 8.94 14.25 -19.91
CA ARG A 277 9.97 14.94 -20.69
C ARG A 277 11.37 14.51 -20.24
N LEU A 278 11.64 14.55 -18.93
CA LEU A 278 12.93 14.16 -18.35
C LEU A 278 13.30 12.73 -18.70
N PHE A 279 12.36 11.79 -18.58
CA PHE A 279 12.57 10.40 -18.98
C PHE A 279 12.94 10.28 -20.46
N THR A 280 12.27 11.03 -21.34
CA THR A 280 12.55 11.00 -22.78
C THR A 280 13.93 11.60 -23.08
N GLU A 281 14.29 12.70 -22.42
CA GLU A 281 15.60 13.34 -22.56
C GLU A 281 16.72 12.40 -22.07
N LYS A 282 16.55 11.71 -20.94
CA LYS A 282 17.57 10.79 -20.41
C LYS A 282 17.78 9.55 -21.27
N HIS A 283 16.70 8.92 -21.72
CA HIS A 283 16.77 7.58 -22.33
C HIS A 283 16.65 7.55 -23.85
N PHE A 284 16.25 8.67 -24.45
CA PHE A 284 15.97 8.76 -25.89
C PHE A 284 16.42 10.07 -26.53
N ALA A 285 17.41 10.78 -25.96
CA ALA A 285 17.94 12.05 -26.49
C ALA A 285 18.26 12.02 -28.00
N GLU A 286 18.82 10.91 -28.47
CA GLU A 286 19.23 10.75 -29.88
C GLU A 286 18.03 10.64 -30.84
N LYS A 287 16.83 10.31 -30.33
CA LYS A 287 15.61 10.19 -31.11
C LYS A 287 14.88 11.53 -31.17
N LYS A 288 15.44 12.48 -31.93
CA LYS A 288 14.90 13.86 -32.07
C LYS A 288 13.41 13.92 -32.41
N ILE A 289 12.91 12.99 -33.25
CA ILE A 289 11.48 12.93 -33.59
C ILE A 289 10.60 12.50 -32.42
N LEU A 290 11.09 11.60 -31.55
CA LEU A 290 10.39 11.20 -30.34
C LEU A 290 10.34 12.35 -29.34
N LEU A 291 11.43 13.11 -29.18
CA LEU A 291 11.43 14.33 -28.36
C LEU A 291 10.40 15.36 -28.85
N PHE A 292 10.35 15.58 -30.17
CA PHE A 292 9.36 16.48 -30.76
C PHE A 292 7.92 16.00 -30.52
N ILE A 293 7.64 14.72 -30.80
CA ILE A 293 6.31 14.12 -30.58
C ILE A 293 5.91 14.21 -29.12
N THR A 294 6.80 13.84 -28.19
CA THR A 294 6.56 13.93 -26.74
C THR A 294 6.32 15.38 -26.31
N GLY A 295 7.08 16.34 -26.84
CA GLY A 295 6.87 17.77 -26.57
C GLY A 295 5.51 18.29 -27.06
N ALA A 296 5.12 17.94 -28.28
CA ALA A 296 3.81 18.29 -28.85
C ALA A 296 2.67 17.64 -28.07
N ALA A 297 2.83 16.37 -27.71
CA ALA A 297 1.99 15.62 -26.80
C ALA A 297 1.81 16.40 -25.48
N ILE A 298 2.87 16.64 -24.72
CA ILE A 298 2.80 17.35 -23.44
C ILE A 298 2.03 18.68 -23.56
N ARG A 299 2.25 19.48 -24.61
CA ARG A 299 1.52 20.74 -24.84
C ARG A 299 0.02 20.51 -25.02
N ALA A 300 -0.38 19.58 -25.89
CA ALA A 300 -1.79 19.24 -26.08
C ALA A 300 -2.44 18.69 -24.81
N GLY A 301 -1.70 17.89 -24.04
CA GLY A 301 -2.15 17.34 -22.75
C GLY A 301 -2.38 18.42 -21.70
N LYS A 302 -1.48 19.41 -21.60
CA LYS A 302 -1.64 20.58 -20.72
C LYS A 302 -2.87 21.41 -21.11
N LEU A 303 -3.10 21.64 -22.40
CA LEU A 303 -4.29 22.35 -22.90
C LEU A 303 -5.59 21.61 -22.55
N MET A 304 -5.66 20.30 -22.79
CA MET A 304 -6.83 19.48 -22.42
C MET A 304 -7.05 19.42 -20.91
N ALA A 305 -5.98 19.38 -20.10
CA ALA A 305 -6.09 19.39 -18.65
C ALA A 305 -6.63 20.74 -18.13
N ALA A 306 -6.17 21.86 -18.70
CA ALA A 306 -6.70 23.19 -18.39
C ALA A 306 -8.17 23.36 -18.82
N ALA A 307 -8.58 22.76 -19.94
CA ALA A 307 -9.99 22.73 -20.35
C ALA A 307 -10.87 21.88 -19.41
N LYS A 308 -10.28 20.86 -18.77
CA LYS A 308 -10.95 19.99 -17.78
C LYS A 308 -10.83 20.49 -16.34
N SER A 309 -10.05 21.53 -16.07
CA SER A 309 -9.97 22.14 -14.74
C SER A 309 -11.20 23.01 -14.50
N SER A 310 -12.36 22.37 -14.36
CA SER A 310 -13.56 22.99 -13.81
C SER A 310 -14.23 22.03 -12.83
N THR A 311 -14.47 22.57 -11.63
CA THR A 311 -15.17 21.98 -10.49
C THR A 311 -14.46 20.79 -9.81
N GLY A 312 -13.76 21.08 -8.71
CA GLY A 312 -13.57 20.07 -7.66
C GLY A 312 -14.92 19.57 -7.15
N PRO A 313 -14.98 18.39 -6.50
CA PRO A 313 -16.23 17.89 -5.94
C PRO A 313 -16.82 18.95 -4.99
N LYS A 314 -18.05 19.37 -5.26
CA LYS A 314 -18.81 20.30 -4.39
C LYS A 314 -18.92 19.67 -2.99
N ASN A 315 -18.99 20.51 -1.94
CA ASN A 315 -19.19 20.08 -0.54
C ASN A 315 -20.33 19.04 -0.37
N GLU A 316 -21.33 19.08 -1.25
CA GLU A 316 -22.44 18.13 -1.35
C GLU A 316 -22.01 16.65 -1.52
N VAL A 317 -20.90 16.39 -2.22
CA VAL A 317 -20.34 15.04 -2.37
C VAL A 317 -19.77 14.52 -1.05
N TYR A 318 -19.13 15.39 -0.27
CA TYR A 318 -18.57 15.03 1.04
C TYR A 318 -19.67 14.74 2.06
N GLU A 319 -20.68 15.62 2.16
CA GLU A 319 -21.85 15.42 3.03
C GLU A 319 -22.56 14.08 2.75
N LYS A 320 -22.69 13.70 1.48
CA LYS A 320 -23.32 12.43 1.11
C LYS A 320 -22.54 11.21 1.61
N ARG A 321 -21.22 11.29 1.77
CA ARG A 321 -20.39 10.18 2.27
C ARG A 321 -20.73 9.84 3.73
N TYR A 322 -20.97 10.86 4.56
CA TYR A 322 -21.24 10.69 6.00
C TYR A 322 -22.69 10.31 6.31
N ARG A 323 -23.58 10.27 5.32
CA ARG A 323 -25.00 9.94 5.49
C ARG A 323 -25.37 8.53 5.01
N ARG A 324 -24.39 7.74 4.54
CA ARG A 324 -24.62 6.39 4.02
C ARG A 324 -25.05 5.45 5.11
N ASN A 325 -26.02 4.59 4.79
CA ASN A 325 -26.44 3.54 5.70
C ASN A 325 -25.29 2.52 5.87
N THR A 326 -24.66 2.51 7.05
CA THR A 326 -23.40 1.80 7.27
C THR A 326 -23.59 0.63 8.23
N ALA A 327 -23.05 -0.53 7.87
CA ALA A 327 -22.94 -1.68 8.76
C ALA A 327 -21.47 -1.97 9.09
N ILE A 328 -21.23 -2.56 10.26
CA ILE A 328 -19.89 -2.92 10.73
C ILE A 328 -19.76 -4.45 10.71
N ILE A 329 -18.76 -4.97 10.00
CA ILE A 329 -18.41 -6.39 9.98
C ILE A 329 -17.45 -6.63 11.14
N ALA A 330 -17.96 -7.25 12.20
CA ALA A 330 -17.26 -7.44 13.46
C ALA A 330 -17.96 -8.45 14.37
N ASN A 331 -17.19 -9.03 15.29
CA ASN A 331 -17.72 -9.64 16.51
C ASN A 331 -18.12 -8.56 17.52
N GLN A 332 -18.83 -8.94 18.59
CA GLN A 332 -19.48 -7.97 19.47
C GLN A 332 -18.49 -6.99 20.13
N ALA A 333 -17.34 -7.48 20.63
CA ALA A 333 -16.35 -6.64 21.29
C ALA A 333 -15.74 -5.58 20.33
N SER A 334 -15.38 -5.97 19.11
CA SER A 334 -14.83 -5.03 18.11
C SER A 334 -15.90 -4.09 17.58
N PHE A 335 -17.15 -4.54 17.46
CA PHE A 335 -18.28 -3.69 17.12
C PHE A 335 -18.47 -2.57 18.14
N ASP A 336 -18.44 -2.88 19.43
CA ASP A 336 -18.60 -1.88 20.48
C ASP A 336 -17.46 -0.85 20.50
N LYS A 337 -16.21 -1.31 20.29
CA LYS A 337 -15.05 -0.42 20.13
C LYS A 337 -15.17 0.49 18.91
N CYS A 338 -15.51 -0.08 17.75
CA CYS A 338 -15.69 0.68 16.52
C CYS A 338 -16.86 1.67 16.65
N LEU A 339 -17.94 1.28 17.32
CA LEU A 339 -19.09 2.15 17.57
C LEU A 339 -18.73 3.32 18.50
N GLN A 340 -17.91 3.08 19.53
CA GLN A 340 -17.38 4.16 20.36
C GLN A 340 -16.51 5.12 19.53
N LEU A 341 -15.62 4.60 18.70
CA LEU A 341 -14.79 5.42 17.82
C LEU A 341 -15.64 6.30 16.90
N VAL A 342 -16.65 5.73 16.24
CA VAL A 342 -17.59 6.47 15.38
C VAL A 342 -18.38 7.50 16.18
N LYS A 343 -18.86 7.16 17.38
CA LYS A 343 -19.68 8.05 18.23
C LYS A 343 -18.92 9.31 18.65
N TYR A 344 -17.63 9.19 18.95
CA TYR A 344 -16.78 10.30 19.41
C TYR A 344 -15.92 10.91 18.29
N ALA A 345 -16.18 10.54 17.03
CA ALA A 345 -15.48 11.11 15.90
C ALA A 345 -15.90 12.56 15.66
N ILE A 346 -14.99 13.33 15.04
CA ILE A 346 -15.27 14.73 14.62
C ILE A 346 -16.51 14.79 13.73
N MET A 347 -16.68 13.82 12.84
CA MET A 347 -17.86 13.66 11.98
C MET A 347 -18.37 12.22 12.05
N PRO A 348 -19.34 11.91 12.95
CA PRO A 348 -19.87 10.57 13.10
C PRO A 348 -20.69 10.15 11.86
N ILE A 349 -20.75 8.84 11.61
CA ILE A 349 -21.57 8.24 10.54
C ILE A 349 -22.68 7.37 11.14
N PRO A 350 -23.84 7.23 10.48
CA PRO A 350 -24.93 6.41 10.99
C PRO A 350 -24.61 4.92 10.84
N ILE A 351 -24.70 4.19 11.96
CA ILE A 351 -24.50 2.74 12.01
C ILE A 351 -25.84 2.04 12.19
N CYS A 352 -26.25 1.24 11.20
CA CYS A 352 -27.51 0.48 11.25
C CYS A 352 -27.40 -0.84 12.01
N GLY A 353 -26.19 -1.40 12.13
CA GLY A 353 -25.97 -2.62 12.89
C GLY A 353 -24.69 -3.35 12.54
N ARG A 354 -24.60 -4.57 13.07
CA ARG A 354 -23.43 -5.44 12.99
C ARG A 354 -23.70 -6.60 12.03
N ILE A 355 -22.70 -6.96 11.25
CA ILE A 355 -22.66 -8.21 10.49
C ILE A 355 -21.64 -9.11 11.16
N ALA A 356 -22.08 -10.27 11.65
CA ALA A 356 -21.23 -11.18 12.42
C ALA A 356 -20.30 -11.99 11.50
N VAL A 357 -19.05 -12.19 11.93
CA VAL A 357 -18.09 -13.04 11.21
C VAL A 357 -18.38 -14.51 11.45
N ASP A 358 -18.47 -14.94 12.72
CA ASP A 358 -18.55 -16.37 13.06
C ASP A 358 -19.91 -16.85 13.58
N THR A 359 -20.44 -16.27 14.68
CA THR A 359 -21.73 -16.66 15.27
C THR A 359 -22.64 -15.45 15.46
N PRO A 360 -23.95 -15.54 15.13
CA PRO A 360 -24.87 -14.43 15.35
C PRO A 360 -25.21 -14.37 16.84
N GLU A 361 -24.66 -13.39 17.53
CA GLU A 361 -24.99 -13.12 18.93
C GLU A 361 -26.19 -12.15 19.01
N LYS A 362 -26.90 -12.17 20.14
CA LYS A 362 -28.05 -11.28 20.42
C LYS A 362 -27.63 -9.81 20.34
N GLY A 363 -28.53 -8.91 19.91
CA GLY A 363 -28.28 -7.46 19.84
C GLY A 363 -28.59 -6.84 18.48
N LYS A 364 -27.80 -5.84 18.05
CA LYS A 364 -27.95 -5.13 16.75
C LYS A 364 -27.42 -5.93 15.54
N THR A 365 -27.48 -7.25 15.60
CA THR A 365 -26.96 -8.15 14.55
C THR A 365 -27.95 -8.17 13.37
N LEU A 366 -27.47 -7.78 12.19
CA LEU A 366 -28.26 -7.75 10.94
C LEU A 366 -28.26 -9.10 10.22
N GLY A 367 -27.19 -9.88 10.41
CA GLY A 367 -26.96 -11.17 9.79
C GLY A 367 -25.49 -11.56 9.85
N ARG A 368 -25.09 -12.48 8.97
CA ARG A 368 -23.74 -13.08 8.93
C ARG A 368 -22.95 -12.67 7.68
N LEU A 369 -21.62 -12.80 7.75
CA LEU A 369 -20.70 -12.48 6.66
C LEU A 369 -20.94 -13.33 5.38
N ASP A 370 -21.33 -14.58 5.53
CA ASP A 370 -21.68 -15.48 4.41
C ASP A 370 -22.96 -15.04 3.65
N GLU A 371 -23.82 -14.24 4.29
CA GLU A 371 -25.05 -13.68 3.71
C GLU A 371 -24.89 -12.25 3.18
N LEU A 372 -23.67 -11.72 3.12
CA LEU A 372 -23.40 -10.28 2.92
C LEU A 372 -24.14 -9.67 1.72
N LYS A 373 -24.10 -10.32 0.54
CA LYS A 373 -24.81 -9.84 -0.66
C LYS A 373 -26.33 -9.71 -0.47
N LYS A 374 -26.93 -10.66 0.25
CA LYS A 374 -28.37 -10.66 0.56
C LYS A 374 -28.69 -9.51 1.53
N LEU A 375 -27.86 -9.31 2.54
CA LEU A 375 -28.03 -8.25 3.55
C LEU A 375 -27.92 -6.85 2.95
N LEU A 376 -26.94 -6.62 2.06
CA LEU A 376 -26.76 -5.32 1.40
C LEU A 376 -28.04 -4.85 0.72
N ASN A 377 -28.69 -5.73 -0.04
CA ASN A 377 -29.94 -5.44 -0.73
C ASN A 377 -31.12 -5.32 0.24
N ALA A 378 -31.31 -6.32 1.11
CA ALA A 378 -32.48 -6.39 1.99
C ALA A 378 -32.53 -5.28 3.05
N LYS A 379 -31.37 -4.75 3.46
CA LYS A 379 -31.25 -3.70 4.49
C LYS A 379 -30.82 -2.35 3.92
N ALA A 380 -30.74 -2.21 2.59
CA ALA A 380 -30.27 -1.01 1.91
C ALA A 380 -28.94 -0.49 2.49
N ILE A 381 -28.00 -1.39 2.76
CA ILE A 381 -26.67 -1.04 3.29
C ILE A 381 -25.82 -0.58 2.11
N GLN A 382 -25.23 0.60 2.23
CA GLN A 382 -24.43 1.24 1.17
C GLN A 382 -22.94 1.24 1.50
N GLN A 383 -22.60 1.16 2.79
CA GLN A 383 -21.22 1.22 3.27
C GLN A 383 -20.96 0.13 4.31
N LEU A 384 -19.77 -0.44 4.27
CA LEU A 384 -19.29 -1.44 5.21
C LEU A 384 -18.01 -0.95 5.89
N ILE A 385 -17.93 -1.10 7.21
CA ILE A 385 -16.67 -1.03 7.94
C ILE A 385 -16.18 -2.44 8.19
N PHE A 386 -14.99 -2.78 7.70
CA PHE A 386 -14.30 -4.03 8.02
C PHE A 386 -13.42 -3.83 9.27
N CYS A 387 -13.71 -4.56 10.34
CA CYS A 387 -12.90 -4.56 11.56
C CYS A 387 -11.89 -5.71 11.52
N GLU A 388 -10.64 -5.37 11.26
CA GLU A 388 -9.59 -6.34 11.01
C GLU A 388 -9.31 -7.27 12.20
N SER A 389 -9.65 -6.85 13.42
CA SER A 389 -9.56 -7.72 14.61
C SER A 389 -10.35 -9.03 14.49
N ASP A 390 -11.39 -9.07 13.65
CA ASP A 390 -12.25 -10.25 13.47
C ASP A 390 -12.22 -10.84 12.05
N ILE A 391 -11.79 -10.07 11.05
CA ILE A 391 -11.71 -10.50 9.66
C ILE A 391 -10.34 -10.12 9.10
N SER A 392 -9.60 -11.10 8.59
CA SER A 392 -8.26 -10.87 8.04
C SER A 392 -8.26 -9.84 6.92
N PHE A 393 -7.13 -9.17 6.69
CA PHE A 393 -6.95 -8.30 5.54
C PHE A 393 -7.14 -9.09 4.24
N LYS A 394 -6.68 -10.34 4.17
CA LYS A 394 -6.91 -11.24 3.04
C LYS A 394 -8.40 -11.43 2.72
N GLU A 395 -9.20 -11.79 3.73
CA GLU A 395 -10.64 -11.99 3.50
C GLU A 395 -11.34 -10.65 3.22
N THR A 396 -10.91 -9.57 3.88
CA THR A 396 -11.40 -8.21 3.60
C THR A 396 -11.20 -7.82 2.13
N ILE A 397 -10.00 -8.01 1.58
CA ILE A 397 -9.70 -7.74 0.16
C ILE A 397 -10.59 -8.60 -0.75
N ARG A 398 -10.76 -9.89 -0.43
CA ARG A 398 -11.65 -10.79 -1.17
C ARG A 398 -13.10 -10.28 -1.21
N GLN A 399 -13.61 -9.81 -0.08
CA GLN A 399 -14.97 -9.27 0.03
C GLN A 399 -15.12 -7.96 -0.75
N VAL A 400 -14.13 -7.06 -0.66
CA VAL A 400 -14.09 -5.80 -1.42
C VAL A 400 -14.17 -6.08 -2.93
N GLU A 401 -13.43 -7.06 -3.44
CA GLU A 401 -13.52 -7.48 -4.84
C GLU A 401 -14.88 -8.08 -5.20
N ALA A 402 -15.42 -8.94 -4.34
CA ALA A 402 -16.67 -9.67 -4.59
C ALA A 402 -17.93 -8.78 -4.57
N LEU A 403 -17.85 -7.62 -3.90
CA LEU A 403 -18.94 -6.67 -3.71
C LEU A 403 -18.82 -5.40 -4.56
N SER A 404 -17.72 -5.24 -5.28
CA SER A 404 -17.54 -4.15 -6.23
C SER A 404 -18.23 -4.44 -7.57
N PRO A 405 -18.85 -3.44 -8.24
CA PRO A 405 -19.08 -2.07 -7.78
C PRO A 405 -20.39 -1.92 -6.98
N GLY A 406 -20.54 -0.77 -6.31
CA GLY A 406 -21.82 -0.34 -5.72
C GLY A 406 -21.87 -0.36 -4.19
N THR A 407 -20.84 -0.90 -3.54
CA THR A 407 -20.65 -0.82 -2.09
C THR A 407 -19.43 0.02 -1.77
N TYR A 408 -19.53 0.83 -0.71
CA TYR A 408 -18.41 1.62 -0.21
C TYR A 408 -17.75 0.93 0.99
N PHE A 409 -16.44 1.03 1.09
CA PHE A 409 -15.69 0.30 2.10
C PHE A 409 -14.86 1.23 2.96
N LEU A 410 -14.87 0.94 4.25
CA LEU A 410 -14.07 1.55 5.29
C LEU A 410 -13.32 0.44 6.05
N PHE A 411 -12.15 0.77 6.56
CA PHE A 411 -11.20 -0.19 7.09
C PHE A 411 -10.73 0.28 8.47
N HIS A 412 -10.77 -0.64 9.43
CA HIS A 412 -10.34 -0.40 10.80
C HIS A 412 -9.40 -1.53 11.25
N ALA A 413 -8.10 -1.23 11.30
CA ALA A 413 -7.08 -2.12 11.79
C ALA A 413 -7.18 -2.34 13.31
N ALA A 414 -6.82 -3.55 13.77
CA ALA A 414 -6.78 -3.87 15.19
C ALA A 414 -5.87 -2.90 15.97
N GLY A 415 -6.40 -2.30 17.04
CA GLY A 415 -5.67 -1.36 17.90
C GLY A 415 -5.53 0.06 17.33
N SER A 416 -6.04 0.31 16.13
CA SER A 416 -6.05 1.65 15.56
C SER A 416 -7.10 2.55 16.22
N GLU A 417 -6.86 3.85 16.20
CA GLU A 417 -7.85 4.87 16.62
C GLU A 417 -8.40 5.64 15.41
N SER A 418 -8.27 5.05 14.23
CA SER A 418 -8.81 5.58 12.99
C SER A 418 -9.56 4.51 12.19
N ILE A 419 -10.46 4.99 11.34
CA ILE A 419 -11.12 4.23 10.28
C ILE A 419 -10.87 5.02 9.00
N VAL A 420 -10.43 4.36 7.93
CA VAL A 420 -10.16 5.02 6.65
C VAL A 420 -10.93 4.38 5.51
N GLY A 421 -11.12 5.10 4.41
CA GLY A 421 -11.48 4.50 3.13
C GLY A 421 -11.58 5.53 2.04
N SER A 422 -11.73 5.11 0.79
CA SER A 422 -11.87 6.03 -0.34
C SER A 422 -12.88 5.48 -1.33
N ASP A 423 -13.80 6.33 -1.78
CA ASP A 423 -14.82 5.97 -2.77
C ASP A 423 -14.41 6.29 -4.21
N HIS A 424 -13.29 6.99 -4.39
CA HIS A 424 -12.77 7.32 -5.72
C HIS A 424 -11.28 7.68 -5.69
N ARG A 425 -10.49 7.05 -6.56
CA ARG A 425 -9.04 7.27 -6.79
C ARG A 425 -8.56 8.69 -7.18
N ASN A 426 -9.45 9.68 -7.19
CA ASN A 426 -9.16 11.06 -7.60
C ASN A 426 -9.58 12.07 -6.52
N THR A 427 -10.14 11.62 -5.41
CA THR A 427 -10.58 12.47 -4.31
C THR A 427 -9.94 11.98 -3.03
N ARG A 428 -9.67 12.87 -2.08
CA ARG A 428 -9.24 12.45 -0.74
C ARG A 428 -10.29 11.52 -0.13
N GLY A 429 -9.79 10.51 0.55
CA GLY A 429 -10.56 9.52 1.28
C GLY A 429 -11.28 10.10 2.49
N LEU A 430 -12.12 9.26 3.06
CA LEU A 430 -12.78 9.43 4.35
C LEU A 430 -11.83 8.97 5.46
N PHE A 431 -11.79 9.70 6.56
CA PHE A 431 -11.29 9.18 7.82
C PHE A 431 -12.25 9.50 8.96
N ILE A 432 -12.28 8.63 9.96
CA ILE A 432 -13.04 8.76 11.20
C ILE A 432 -12.05 8.50 12.33
N SER A 433 -11.86 9.47 13.21
CA SER A 433 -10.95 9.38 14.34
C SER A 433 -11.41 10.27 15.48
N LYS A 434 -10.96 9.95 16.70
CA LYS A 434 -11.14 10.82 17.86
C LYS A 434 -10.28 12.08 17.71
N PRO A 435 -10.67 13.20 18.35
CA PRO A 435 -9.77 14.34 18.51
C PRO A 435 -8.49 13.91 19.24
N LEU A 436 -7.35 14.47 18.85
CA LEU A 436 -6.04 14.16 19.47
C LEU A 436 -5.95 14.51 20.97
N ASN A 437 -6.90 15.29 21.50
CA ASN A 437 -6.90 15.81 22.87
C ASN A 437 -8.06 15.26 23.73
N SER A 438 -8.69 14.13 23.34
CA SER A 438 -9.83 13.56 24.07
C SER A 438 -9.44 12.49 25.10
#